data_AF-A0A849GQ55-F1
#
_entry.id   AF-A0A849GQ55-F1
#
_cell.length_a   1.000
_cell.length_b   1.000
_cell.length_c   1.000
_cell.angle_alpha   90.00
_cell.angle_beta   90.00
_cell.angle_gamma   90.00
#
_symmetry.space_group_name_H-M   'P 1'
#
loop_
_entity.id
_entity.type
_entity.pdbx_description
1 polymer ?
#
loop_
_entity_poly.entity_id
_entity_poly.type
_entity_poly.pdbx_seq_one_letter_code
_entity_poly.pdbx_strand_id
1 'polypeptide(L)'
;MDAATAAKDLIAPYRAALYDFDASRARAALDRIAAPDAVFRHCHPFGTLDGPEAFWDTALALLAKAMPDMERRDYIVMAGETERGDLWIGCGGDYMGTFARPFLDIPPTGHAA
;
A
#
# COMPACT_ATOMS: atom_id res chain seq x y z
N MET A 1 -12.68 -22.06 6.64
CA MET A 1 -12.59 -20.69 6.12
C MET A 1 -12.29 -20.79 4.64
N ASP A 2 -13.04 -20.13 3.78
CA ASP A 2 -12.76 -20.16 2.33
C ASP A 2 -11.49 -19.35 1.98
N ALA A 3 -10.94 -19.58 0.79
CA ALA A 3 -9.70 -18.95 0.35
C ALA A 3 -9.81 -17.42 0.27
N ALA A 4 -10.97 -16.90 -0.13
CA ALA A 4 -11.23 -15.47 -0.21
C ALA A 4 -11.18 -14.78 1.16
N THR A 5 -11.74 -15.42 2.18
CA THR A 5 -11.67 -14.93 3.57
C THR A 5 -10.24 -15.01 4.10
N ALA A 6 -9.53 -16.12 3.83
CA ALA A 6 -8.12 -16.26 4.22
C ALA A 6 -7.21 -15.18 3.60
N ALA A 7 -7.44 -14.81 2.34
CA ALA A 7 -6.71 -13.71 1.70
C ALA A 7 -6.95 -12.36 2.38
N LYS A 8 -8.20 -12.08 2.77
CA LYS A 8 -8.56 -10.84 3.49
C LYS A 8 -7.92 -10.79 4.86
N ASP A 9 -7.91 -11.90 5.58
CA ASP A 9 -7.30 -12.01 6.91
C ASP A 9 -5.78 -11.87 6.83
N LEU A 10 -5.14 -12.42 5.80
CA LEU A 10 -3.70 -12.31 5.57
C LEU A 10 -3.23 -10.84 5.51
N ILE A 11 -3.96 -9.98 4.78
CA ILE A 11 -3.57 -8.58 4.61
C ILE A 11 -4.16 -7.64 5.68
N ALA A 12 -5.07 -8.12 6.53
CA ALA A 12 -5.74 -7.28 7.53
C ALA A 12 -4.77 -6.53 8.44
N PRO A 13 -3.65 -7.12 8.94
CA PRO A 13 -2.67 -6.38 9.73
C PRO A 13 -1.98 -5.25 8.95
N TYR A 14 -1.69 -5.46 7.67
CA TYR A 14 -1.09 -4.44 6.81
C TYR A 14 -2.05 -3.28 6.58
N ARG A 15 -3.32 -3.58 6.28
CA ARG A 15 -4.39 -2.57 6.13
C ARG A 15 -4.60 -1.78 7.42
N ALA A 16 -4.65 -2.46 8.57
CA ALA A 16 -4.80 -1.81 9.87
C ALA A 16 -3.61 -0.90 10.19
N ALA A 17 -2.39 -1.28 9.84
CA ALA A 17 -1.22 -0.42 10.00
C ALA A 17 -1.24 0.80 9.07
N LEU A 18 -1.79 0.67 7.86
CA LEU A 18 -1.93 1.78 6.92
C LEU A 18 -3.08 2.73 7.24
N TYR A 19 -4.08 2.31 8.05
CA TYR A 19 -5.26 3.10 8.37
C TYR A 19 -4.86 4.48 8.91
N ASP A 20 -4.05 4.53 9.97
CA ASP A 20 -3.46 5.77 10.52
C ASP A 20 -1.94 5.85 10.27
N PHE A 21 -1.49 5.15 9.22
CA PHE A 21 -0.10 5.02 8.77
C PHE A 21 0.97 4.90 9.88
N ASP A 22 1.00 3.76 10.57
CA ASP A 22 2.15 3.36 11.36
C ASP A 22 3.23 2.76 10.45
N ALA A 23 4.21 3.58 10.07
CA ALA A 23 5.27 3.19 9.15
C ALA A 23 6.00 1.90 9.57
N SER A 24 6.26 1.73 10.88
CA SER A 24 7.01 0.58 11.40
C SER A 24 6.19 -0.71 11.28
N ARG A 25 4.90 -0.65 11.66
CA ARG A 25 3.99 -1.79 11.58
C ARG A 25 3.64 -2.10 10.13
N ALA A 26 3.47 -1.09 9.28
CA ALA A 26 3.15 -1.27 7.88
C ALA A 26 4.33 -1.93 7.15
N ARG A 27 5.57 -1.50 7.38
CA ARG A 27 6.76 -2.16 6.81
C ARG A 27 6.88 -3.61 7.27
N ALA A 28 6.78 -3.85 8.58
CA ALA A 28 6.87 -5.20 9.13
C ALA A 28 5.74 -6.13 8.64
N ALA A 29 4.52 -5.59 8.42
CA ALA A 29 3.42 -6.36 7.86
C ALA A 29 3.61 -6.62 6.36
N LEU A 30 4.12 -5.64 5.60
CA LEU A 30 4.46 -5.80 4.18
C LEU A 30 5.49 -6.93 3.98
N ASP A 31 6.57 -6.94 4.77
CA ASP A 31 7.62 -7.96 4.69
C ASP A 31 7.10 -9.37 5.01
N ARG A 32 5.97 -9.50 5.72
CA ARG A 32 5.33 -10.80 6.01
C ARG A 32 4.40 -11.29 4.91
N ILE A 33 3.78 -10.38 4.16
CA ILE A 33 2.76 -10.74 3.16
C ILE A 33 3.31 -10.76 1.74
N ALA A 34 4.47 -10.14 1.50
CA ALA A 34 5.12 -10.09 0.19
C ALA A 34 6.35 -11.01 0.17
N ALA A 35 6.47 -11.83 -0.88
CA ALA A 35 7.69 -12.58 -1.13
C ALA A 35 8.85 -11.61 -1.46
N PRO A 36 10.11 -11.96 -1.12
CA PRO A 36 11.27 -11.10 -1.40
C PRO A 36 11.43 -10.73 -2.88
N ASP A 37 10.99 -11.62 -3.78
CA ASP A 37 11.03 -11.47 -5.25
C ASP A 37 9.67 -11.05 -5.85
N ALA A 38 8.72 -10.59 -5.03
CA ALA A 38 7.44 -10.12 -5.50
C ALA A 38 7.61 -8.90 -6.43
N VAL A 39 6.96 -8.94 -7.60
CA VAL A 39 7.03 -7.86 -8.59
C VAL A 39 5.92 -6.84 -8.34
N PHE A 40 6.28 -5.64 -7.92
CA PHE A 40 5.35 -4.53 -7.71
C PHE A 40 5.26 -3.69 -8.99
N ARG A 41 4.11 -3.76 -9.68
CA ARG A 41 3.85 -2.97 -10.89
C ARG A 41 3.05 -1.73 -10.55
N HIS A 42 3.68 -0.57 -10.62
CA HIS A 42 3.08 0.72 -10.30
C HIS A 42 2.98 1.62 -11.55
N CYS A 43 2.16 2.66 -11.47
CA CYS A 43 2.11 3.70 -12.51
C CYS A 43 3.44 4.47 -12.64
N HIS A 44 3.60 5.17 -13.76
CA HIS A 44 4.65 6.18 -13.91
C HIS A 44 4.51 7.28 -12.84
N PRO A 45 5.60 7.79 -12.22
CA PRO A 45 7.01 7.58 -12.58
C PRO A 45 7.70 6.37 -11.94
N PHE A 46 7.02 5.63 -11.08
CA PHE A 46 7.63 4.54 -10.31
C PHE A 46 7.96 3.30 -11.15
N GLY A 47 7.06 2.92 -12.07
CA GLY A 47 7.25 1.78 -12.95
C GLY A 47 7.20 0.43 -12.22
N THR A 48 8.12 -0.48 -12.55
CA THR A 48 8.20 -1.81 -11.92
C THR A 48 9.28 -1.80 -10.85
N LEU A 49 8.94 -2.31 -9.66
CA LEU A 49 9.80 -2.36 -8.49
C LEU A 49 9.94 -3.81 -8.03
N ASP A 50 11.17 -4.25 -7.80
CA ASP A 50 11.50 -5.62 -7.43
C ASP A 50 11.56 -5.76 -5.91
N GLY A 51 10.56 -6.45 -5.34
CA GLY A 51 10.47 -6.74 -3.93
C GLY A 51 9.82 -5.64 -3.06
N PRO A 52 9.41 -6.01 -1.84
CA PRO A 52 8.72 -5.10 -0.92
C PRO A 52 9.58 -3.92 -0.47
N GLU A 53 10.91 -4.08 -0.43
CA GLU A 53 11.84 -3.01 -0.08
C GLU A 53 11.82 -1.88 -1.12
N ALA A 54 12.00 -2.22 -2.40
CA ALA A 54 11.98 -1.25 -3.49
C ALA A 54 10.63 -0.52 -3.58
N PHE A 55 9.52 -1.26 -3.42
CA PHE A 55 8.18 -0.67 -3.33
C PHE A 55 8.04 0.32 -2.17
N TRP A 56 8.48 -0.07 -0.98
CA TRP A 56 8.39 0.77 0.21
C TRP A 56 9.19 2.06 0.05
N ASP A 57 10.48 1.95 -0.27
CA ASP A 57 11.40 3.10 -0.29
C ASP A 57 11.09 4.07 -1.43
N THR A 58 10.70 3.55 -2.59
CA THR A 58 10.54 4.36 -3.81
C THR A 58 9.16 5.00 -3.91
N ALA A 59 8.11 4.34 -3.40
CA ALA A 59 6.74 4.81 -3.53
C ALA A 59 6.10 5.18 -2.19
N LEU A 60 5.93 4.22 -1.29
CA LEU A 60 5.06 4.40 -0.12
C LEU A 60 5.68 5.31 0.95
N ALA A 61 6.95 5.11 1.30
CA ALA A 61 7.67 5.94 2.25
C ALA A 61 7.88 7.36 1.73
N LEU A 62 8.07 7.53 0.42
CA LEU A 62 8.16 8.83 -0.23
C LEU A 62 6.84 9.60 -0.10
N LEU A 63 5.70 8.93 -0.34
CA LEU A 63 4.37 9.53 -0.16
C LEU A 63 4.10 9.91 1.30
N ALA A 64 4.42 9.01 2.24
CA ALA A 64 4.29 9.27 3.67
C ALA A 64 5.16 10.45 4.15
N LYS A 65 6.34 10.65 3.54
CA LYS A 65 7.18 11.82 3.83
C LYS A 65 6.51 13.12 3.38
N ALA A 66 5.78 13.09 2.26
CA ALA A 66 5.05 14.23 1.72
C ALA A 66 3.79 14.58 2.54
N MET A 67 3.14 13.56 3.11
CA MET A 67 1.98 13.66 4.00
C MET A 67 2.28 13.03 5.37
N PRO A 68 2.86 13.79 6.34
CA PRO A 68 3.26 13.22 7.63
C PRO A 68 2.12 12.68 8.49
N ASP A 69 0.90 13.11 8.21
CA ASP A 69 -0.38 12.69 8.79
C ASP A 69 -1.17 11.77 7.83
N MET A 70 -0.48 11.07 6.93
CA MET A 70 -1.11 10.22 5.94
C MET A 70 -1.98 9.14 6.58
N GLU A 71 -3.12 8.88 5.96
CA GLU A 71 -4.03 7.79 6.25
C GLU A 71 -4.31 7.03 4.96
N ARG A 72 -4.64 5.74 5.07
CA ARG A 72 -5.17 4.97 3.95
C ARG A 72 -6.58 4.48 4.27
N ARG A 73 -7.56 4.89 3.47
CA ARG A 73 -8.96 4.51 3.63
C ARG A 73 -9.36 3.56 2.51
N ASP A 74 -9.55 2.29 2.84
CA ASP A 74 -10.09 1.30 1.89
C ASP A 74 -11.63 1.31 1.94
N TYR A 75 -12.27 1.54 0.79
CA TYR A 75 -13.73 1.47 0.63
C TYR A 75 -14.21 0.08 0.20
N ILE A 76 -13.40 -0.61 -0.62
CA ILE A 76 -13.76 -1.90 -1.19
C ILE A 76 -12.62 -2.88 -0.94
N VAL A 77 -12.96 -4.05 -0.39
CA VAL A 77 -12.01 -5.16 -0.20
C VAL A 77 -12.64 -6.42 -0.76
N MET A 78 -12.10 -6.90 -1.87
CA MET A 78 -12.60 -8.07 -2.57
C MET A 78 -11.48 -9.08 -2.74
N ALA A 79 -11.83 -10.35 -2.63
CA ALA A 79 -10.92 -11.45 -2.86
C ALA A 79 -11.69 -12.57 -3.56
N GLY A 80 -10.97 -13.40 -4.31
CA GLY A 80 -11.54 -14.51 -5.05
C GLY A 80 -10.45 -15.29 -5.75
N GLU A 81 -10.88 -16.22 -6.59
CA GLU A 81 -9.99 -17.01 -7.43
C GLU A 81 -10.15 -16.58 -8.89
N THR A 82 -9.07 -16.66 -9.66
CA THR A 82 -9.15 -16.53 -11.12
C THR A 82 -9.75 -17.80 -11.72
N GLU A 83 -10.06 -17.78 -13.01
CA GLU A 83 -10.51 -18.98 -13.74
C GLU A 83 -9.48 -20.13 -13.70
N ARG A 84 -8.20 -19.82 -13.41
CA ARG A 84 -7.13 -20.82 -13.26
C ARG A 84 -6.93 -21.29 -11.81
N GLY A 85 -7.72 -20.79 -10.86
CA GLY A 85 -7.59 -21.10 -9.44
C GLY A 85 -6.56 -20.26 -8.69
N ASP A 86 -6.00 -19.21 -9.30
CA ASP A 86 -5.06 -18.31 -8.62
C ASP A 86 -5.82 -17.42 -7.63
N LEU A 87 -5.40 -17.38 -6.36
CA LEU A 87 -6.00 -16.53 -5.35
C LEU A 87 -5.57 -15.07 -5.53
N TRP A 88 -6.53 -14.14 -5.49
CA TRP A 88 -6.26 -12.71 -5.54
C TRP A 88 -7.02 -11.96 -4.44
N ILE A 89 -6.46 -10.80 -4.07
CA ILE A 89 -7.11 -9.81 -3.23
C ILE A 89 -6.88 -8.41 -3.81
N GLY A 90 -7.92 -7.58 -3.79
CA GLY A 90 -7.91 -6.22 -4.27
C GLY A 90 -8.51 -5.28 -3.23
N CYS A 91 -7.87 -4.11 -3.10
CA CYS A 91 -8.34 -3.03 -2.24
C CYS A 91 -8.54 -1.76 -3.08
N GLY A 92 -9.74 -1.18 -3.04
CA GLY A 92 -10.05 0.13 -3.62
C GLY A 92 -10.24 1.15 -2.51
N GLY A 93 -9.64 2.33 -2.66
CA GLY A 93 -9.59 3.36 -1.63
C GLY A 93 -8.70 4.53 -2.02
N ASP A 94 -8.36 5.36 -1.04
CA ASP A 94 -7.45 6.49 -1.20
C ASP A 94 -6.39 6.56 -0.09
N TYR A 95 -5.34 7.32 -0.40
CA TYR A 95 -4.44 7.88 0.60
C TYR A 95 -4.82 9.34 0.75
N MET A 96 -4.92 9.80 1.99
CA MET A 96 -5.33 11.16 2.33
C MET A 96 -4.41 11.71 3.41
N GLY A 97 -4.22 13.03 3.42
CA GLY A 97 -3.38 13.71 4.41
C GLY A 97 -3.08 15.15 3.99
N THR A 98 -2.26 15.83 4.79
CA THR A 98 -1.82 17.20 4.49
C THR A 98 -0.57 17.16 3.61
N PHE A 99 -0.63 17.72 2.40
CA PHE A 99 0.54 17.79 1.50
C PHE A 99 1.56 18.85 1.98
N ALA A 100 2.37 18.45 2.96
CA ALA A 100 3.21 19.32 3.76
C ALA A 100 4.68 19.37 3.30
N ARG A 101 5.13 18.40 2.49
CA ARG A 101 6.51 18.37 1.95
C ARG A 101 6.52 18.01 0.48
N PRO A 102 7.57 18.40 -0.29
CA PRO A 102 7.64 18.12 -1.71
C PRO A 102 7.49 16.62 -2.03
N PHE A 103 6.82 16.33 -3.15
CA PHE A 103 6.62 14.97 -3.67
C PHE A 103 6.86 14.96 -5.18
N LEU A 104 7.84 14.18 -5.65
CA LEU A 104 8.16 14.06 -7.09
C LEU A 104 8.31 15.43 -7.79
N ASP A 105 9.13 16.31 -7.21
CA ASP A 105 9.35 17.70 -7.65
C ASP A 105 8.13 18.63 -7.61
N ILE A 106 7.00 18.18 -7.06
CA ILE A 106 5.82 19.01 -6.81
C ILE A 106 6.01 19.70 -5.44
N PRO A 107 5.96 21.04 -5.38
CA PRO A 107 6.03 21.78 -4.12
C PRO A 107 4.80 21.53 -3.22
N PRO A 108 4.95 21.56 -1.89
CA PRO A 108 3.84 21.35 -0.97
C PRO A 108 2.83 22.49 -1.04
N THR A 109 1.55 22.15 -0.90
CA THR A 109 0.45 23.13 -0.88
C THR A 109 0.02 23.51 0.53
N GLY A 110 0.30 22.65 1.51
CA GLY A 110 -0.24 22.80 2.87
C GLY A 110 -1.73 22.51 2.98
N HIS A 111 -2.35 21.97 1.94
CA HIS A 111 -3.77 21.61 1.91
C HIS A 111 -3.96 20.09 1.98
N ALA A 112 -5.19 19.66 2.22
CA ALA A 112 -5.60 18.27 2.07
C ALA A 112 -5.37 17.80 0.62
N ALA A 113 -4.78 16.62 0.49
CA ALA A 113 -4.64 15.87 -0.76
C ALA A 113 -5.64 14.71 -0.80
#